data_AF-A0A143XBW0-F1
#
_entry.id   AF-A0A143XBW0-F1
#
_cell.length_a   1.000
_cell.length_b   1.000
_cell.length_c   1.000
_cell.angle_alpha   90.00
_cell.angle_beta   90.00
_cell.angle_gamma   90.00
#
_symmetry.space_group_name_H-M   'P 1'
#
loop_
_entity.id
_entity.type
_entity.pdbx_description
1 polymer ?
#
loop_
_entity_poly.entity_id
_entity_poly.type
_entity_poly.pdbx_seq_one_letter_code
_entity_poly.pdbx_strand_id
1 'polypeptide(L)'
;MKDGEPCTSRGVSTVLEGVTPRPRTKGSMAWRFLPYELYTIMRYLQYDTLQRLGLEHFDSWAASFGETVTAIELSPEGMGYRTKTRFARFFNLPELISLFKETADVQTADMLQLPVPEAEYVNEVLKPSEEQKELVASFADRAELVRGGSVDPRIDNMLKITNDGRKCALDQRLINDMLPNVPESKVNLCVKNAFEVWKDSAPAKGTQLIFCDLSTPKADGSFNVYDDIREKLIAKGVPREEIVFIHEANTETQKAELFAKVRSGQVRILIGSTPKLGAGTNVQDRLIALHHLDCPWKPSDVGRILRTFKIKKNVEVTDNGKIII
;
A
#
# COMPACT_ATOMS: atom_id res chain seq x y z
N MET A 1 -14.02 20.35 26.03
CA MET A 1 -15.11 19.48 26.51
C MET A 1 -16.24 19.51 25.48
N LYS A 2 -16.38 18.40 24.75
CA LYS A 2 -17.62 17.86 24.18
C LYS A 2 -17.41 16.35 24.21
N ASP A 3 -18.39 15.67 24.77
CA ASP A 3 -18.31 14.31 25.30
C ASP A 3 -18.37 13.21 24.22
N GLY A 4 -17.66 12.11 24.45
CA GLY A 4 -18.18 10.79 24.07
C GLY A 4 -17.67 10.06 22.82
N GLU A 5 -16.59 10.47 22.15
CA GLU A 5 -16.00 9.63 21.09
C GLU A 5 -14.91 8.68 21.64
N PRO A 6 -14.98 7.37 21.39
CA PRO A 6 -13.97 6.43 21.86
C PRO A 6 -12.63 6.69 21.16
N CYS A 7 -11.60 6.84 21.98
CA CYS A 7 -10.20 7.03 21.58
C CYS A 7 -9.75 5.84 20.71
N THR A 8 -9.72 6.06 19.39
CA THR A 8 -9.23 5.05 18.43
C THR A 8 -7.71 5.16 18.36
N SER A 9 -7.01 4.06 18.62
CA SER A 9 -5.58 3.92 18.33
C SER A 9 -5.37 3.99 16.82
N ARG A 10 -5.25 5.20 16.28
CA ARG A 10 -4.94 5.44 14.86
C ARG A 10 -3.45 5.30 14.62
N GLY A 11 -2.93 4.11 14.90
CA GLY A 11 -1.61 3.66 14.49
C GLY A 11 -1.68 3.09 13.07
N VAL A 12 -0.94 3.72 12.16
CA VAL A 12 -0.62 3.27 10.80
C VAL A 12 -1.78 3.29 9.79
N SER A 13 -1.69 4.24 8.85
CA SER A 13 -2.58 4.45 7.71
C SER A 13 -4.00 4.92 8.05
N THR A 14 -4.09 5.99 8.85
CA THR A 14 -5.16 6.95 8.57
C THR A 14 -4.79 7.60 7.25
N VAL A 15 -5.52 7.33 6.18
CA VAL A 15 -5.64 8.29 5.08
C VAL A 15 -6.33 9.51 5.69
N LEU A 16 -5.55 10.33 6.40
CA LEU A 16 -5.98 11.64 6.85
C LEU A 16 -6.42 12.36 5.58
N GLU A 17 -7.71 12.64 5.49
CA GLU A 17 -8.20 13.64 4.55
C GLU A 17 -7.38 14.90 4.79
N GLY A 18 -6.43 15.18 3.88
CA GLY A 18 -5.55 16.35 3.95
C GLY A 18 -4.05 16.09 4.10
N VAL A 19 -3.55 14.86 4.32
CA VAL A 19 -2.10 14.61 4.50
C VAL A 19 -1.46 13.77 3.40
N THR A 20 -2.26 12.97 2.68
CA THR A 20 -1.91 12.60 1.30
C THR A 20 -2.73 13.50 0.38
N PRO A 21 -2.16 14.12 -0.66
CA PRO A 21 -2.95 14.83 -1.64
C PRO A 21 -3.83 13.79 -2.35
N ARG A 22 -5.05 13.58 -1.85
CA ARG A 22 -6.13 13.12 -2.73
C ARG A 22 -6.34 14.27 -3.72
N PRO A 23 -6.20 14.04 -5.03
CA PRO A 23 -6.63 15.02 -6.01
C PRO A 23 -8.16 15.09 -5.92
N ARG A 24 -8.68 16.00 -5.10
CA ARG A 24 -10.09 16.41 -5.18
C ARG A 24 -10.36 17.28 -6.42
N THR A 25 -9.33 17.59 -7.21
CA THR A 25 -9.44 18.26 -8.50
C THR A 25 -9.24 17.25 -9.64
N LYS A 26 -10.31 17.02 -10.41
CA LYS A 26 -10.24 16.44 -11.75
C LYS A 26 -9.13 17.17 -12.53
N GLY A 27 -8.09 16.45 -12.95
CA GLY A 27 -7.00 17.00 -13.76
C GLY A 27 -5.69 17.36 -13.03
N SER A 28 -5.55 17.15 -11.72
CA SER A 28 -4.25 17.37 -11.07
C SER A 28 -3.32 16.17 -11.24
N MET A 29 -2.19 16.39 -11.92
CA MET A 29 -1.03 15.50 -11.94
C MET A 29 -0.68 15.10 -10.50
N ALA A 30 -0.89 13.83 -10.17
CA ALA A 30 -0.40 13.25 -8.93
C ALA A 30 1.14 13.20 -9.01
N TRP A 31 1.81 14.29 -8.62
CA TRP A 31 3.25 14.34 -8.54
C TRP A 31 3.73 13.27 -7.56
N ARG A 32 4.44 12.27 -8.10
CA ARG A 32 5.12 11.21 -7.35
C ARG A 32 6.52 11.62 -6.91
N PHE A 33 6.91 12.87 -7.17
CA PHE A 33 8.21 13.44 -6.84
C PHE A 33 8.08 14.44 -5.70
N LEU A 34 8.98 14.35 -4.75
CA LEU A 34 9.23 15.44 -3.81
C LEU A 34 9.83 16.63 -4.58
N PRO A 35 9.61 17.88 -4.15
CA PRO A 35 10.08 19.07 -4.88
C PRO A 35 11.56 19.05 -5.25
N TYR A 36 12.41 18.52 -4.36
CA TYR A 36 13.84 18.36 -4.62
C TYR A 36 14.15 17.29 -5.68
N GLU A 37 13.34 16.22 -5.77
CA GLU A 37 13.52 15.18 -6.79
C GLU A 37 13.15 15.73 -8.16
N LEU A 38 12.03 16.46 -8.25
CA LEU A 38 11.62 17.15 -9.47
C LEU A 38 12.69 18.14 -9.93
N TYR A 39 13.17 18.99 -9.01
CA TYR A 39 14.23 19.93 -9.31
C TYR A 39 15.53 19.24 -9.75
N THR A 40 15.91 18.13 -9.12
CA THR A 40 17.11 17.38 -9.51
C THR A 40 17.00 16.84 -10.94
N ILE A 41 15.82 16.31 -11.31
CA ILE A 41 15.55 15.84 -12.67
C ILE A 41 15.59 17.02 -13.67
N MET A 42 14.95 18.14 -13.34
CA MET A 42 14.98 19.33 -14.18
C MET A 42 16.40 19.87 -14.34
N ARG A 43 17.17 19.94 -13.26
CA ARG A 43 18.57 20.36 -13.29
C ARG A 43 19.43 19.44 -14.14
N TYR A 44 19.14 18.14 -14.14
CA TYR A 44 19.87 17.18 -14.96
C TYR A 44 19.49 17.27 -16.44
N LEU A 45 18.20 17.42 -16.76
CA LEU A 45 17.70 17.34 -18.15
C LEU A 45 17.62 18.69 -18.88
N GLN A 46 17.46 19.81 -18.16
CA GLN A 46 17.24 21.15 -18.70
C GLN A 46 18.02 22.24 -17.94
N TYR A 47 19.28 21.97 -17.61
CA TYR A 47 20.13 22.90 -16.86
C TYR A 47 20.21 24.30 -17.49
N ASP A 48 20.44 24.38 -18.81
CA ASP A 48 20.59 25.65 -19.53
C ASP A 48 19.31 26.50 -19.50
N THR A 49 18.13 25.86 -19.50
CA THR A 49 16.86 26.57 -19.32
C THR A 49 16.72 27.10 -17.90
N LEU A 50 17.07 26.31 -16.88
CA LEU A 50 17.05 26.78 -15.50
C LEU A 50 18.02 27.94 -15.28
N GLN A 51 19.21 27.90 -15.86
CA GLN A 51 20.21 28.97 -15.76
C GLN A 51 19.70 30.27 -16.39
N ARG A 52 19.11 30.21 -17.59
CA ARG A 52 18.52 31.38 -18.26
C ARG A 52 17.40 32.03 -17.44
N LEU A 53 16.66 31.24 -16.67
CA LEU A 53 15.57 31.70 -15.81
C LEU A 53 16.02 32.10 -14.40
N GLY A 54 17.32 31.98 -14.06
CA GLY A 54 17.83 32.25 -12.71
C GLY A 54 17.41 31.22 -11.66
N LEU A 55 17.06 30.01 -12.10
CA LEU A 55 16.56 28.90 -11.28
C LEU A 55 17.62 27.80 -11.08
N GLU A 56 18.90 28.14 -11.26
CA GLU A 56 20.04 27.22 -11.14
C GLU A 56 20.31 26.72 -9.71
N HIS A 57 19.74 27.38 -8.71
CA HIS A 57 19.80 27.01 -7.30
C HIS A 57 18.44 26.54 -6.80
N PHE A 58 18.44 25.52 -5.93
CA PHE A 58 17.21 24.96 -5.40
C PHE A 58 16.39 25.99 -4.64
N ASP A 59 17.01 26.88 -3.88
CA ASP A 59 16.31 27.91 -3.11
C ASP A 59 15.55 28.89 -4.02
N SER A 60 16.16 29.32 -5.13
CA SER A 60 15.51 30.17 -6.14
C SER A 60 14.32 29.47 -6.79
N TRP A 61 14.47 28.19 -7.11
CA TRP A 61 13.40 27.37 -7.67
C TRP A 61 12.27 27.11 -6.66
N ALA A 62 12.60 26.76 -5.43
CA ALA A 62 11.66 26.52 -4.35
C ALA A 62 10.92 27.79 -3.94
N ALA A 63 11.58 28.95 -3.97
CA ALA A 63 10.93 30.24 -3.75
C ALA A 63 10.00 30.65 -4.90
N SER A 64 10.18 30.08 -6.11
CA SER A 64 9.36 30.40 -7.30
C SER A 64 8.18 29.44 -7.50
N PHE A 65 8.29 28.21 -6.99
CA PHE A 65 7.29 27.15 -7.22
C PHE A 65 6.85 26.41 -5.95
N GLY A 66 7.58 26.49 -4.83
CA GLY A 66 7.32 25.70 -3.63
C GLY A 66 6.57 26.46 -2.55
N GLU A 67 5.57 25.81 -1.95
CA GLU A 67 4.84 26.33 -0.78
C GLU A 67 5.14 25.46 0.46
N THR A 68 5.63 26.10 1.51
CA THR A 68 5.82 25.47 2.82
C THR A 68 4.55 25.60 3.66
N VAL A 69 4.03 24.47 4.14
CA VAL A 69 2.89 24.44 5.06
C VAL A 69 3.37 23.91 6.41
N THR A 70 3.03 24.64 7.46
CA THR A 70 3.17 24.17 8.84
C THR A 70 1.90 23.42 9.22
N ALA A 71 2.02 22.10 9.38
CA ALA A 71 0.91 21.24 9.74
C ALA A 71 1.18 20.56 11.08
N ILE A 72 0.12 20.35 11.85
CA ILE A 72 0.14 19.47 13.00
C ILE A 72 -0.04 18.04 12.47
N GLU A 73 0.93 17.18 12.73
CA GLU A 73 0.93 15.77 12.33
C GLU A 73 0.91 14.88 13.57
N LEU A 74 0.29 13.71 13.45
CA LEU A 74 0.39 12.68 14.50
C LEU A 74 1.86 12.25 14.63
N SER A 75 2.34 12.08 15.85
CA SER A 75 3.68 11.57 16.08
C SER A 75 3.81 10.14 15.48
N PRO A 76 5.01 9.73 15.00
CA PRO A 76 5.22 8.41 14.39
C PRO A 76 4.85 7.23 15.29
N GLU A 77 4.72 7.46 16.60
CA GLU A 77 4.40 6.48 17.63
C GLU A 77 2.90 6.33 17.87
N GLY A 78 2.07 7.17 17.22
CA GLY A 78 0.62 7.18 17.37
C GLY A 78 0.11 7.91 18.62
N MET A 79 1.00 8.42 19.48
CA MET A 79 0.68 9.13 20.71
C MET A 79 1.16 10.58 20.66
N GLY A 80 0.22 11.52 20.64
CA GLY A 80 0.50 12.96 20.62
C GLY A 80 0.64 13.57 19.22
N TYR A 81 0.78 14.90 19.19
CA TYR A 81 0.83 15.69 17.97
C TYR A 81 2.12 16.51 17.90
N ARG A 82 2.71 16.60 16.70
CA ARG A 82 3.90 17.42 16.44
C ARG A 82 3.64 18.37 15.29
N THR A 83 3.97 19.64 15.50
CA THR A 83 4.01 20.63 14.43
C THR A 83 5.26 20.41 13.58
N LYS A 84 5.08 20.22 12.27
CA LYS A 84 6.18 20.21 11.30
C LYS A 84 5.88 21.14 10.13
N THR A 85 6.89 21.91 9.75
CA THR A 85 6.89 22.67 8.50
C THR A 85 7.50 21.81 7.41
N ARG A 86 6.76 21.63 6.31
CA ARG A 86 7.16 20.82 5.16
C ARG A 86 6.77 21.53 3.87
N PHE A 87 7.51 21.27 2.80
CA PHE A 87 7.02 21.58 1.45
C PHE A 87 5.79 20.72 1.19
N ALA A 88 4.63 21.35 1.00
CA ALA A 88 3.36 20.64 0.92
C ALA A 88 2.68 20.80 -0.43
N ARG A 89 2.94 21.92 -1.13
CA ARG A 89 2.27 22.26 -2.39
C ARG A 89 3.20 23.00 -3.34
N PHE A 90 2.80 23.04 -4.60
CA PHE A 90 3.38 23.93 -5.59
C PHE A 90 2.44 25.11 -5.82
N PHE A 91 2.99 26.31 -5.95
CA PHE A 91 2.29 27.46 -6.53
C PHE A 91 2.82 27.71 -7.95
N ASN A 92 2.07 28.41 -8.81
CA ASN A 92 2.41 28.57 -10.24
C ASN A 92 2.58 27.22 -10.98
N LEU A 93 1.65 26.29 -10.72
CA LEU A 93 1.62 24.96 -11.34
C LEU A 93 1.65 24.99 -12.88
N PRO A 94 0.86 25.83 -13.59
CA PRO A 94 0.90 25.87 -15.05
C PRO A 94 2.29 26.16 -15.62
N GLU A 95 3.01 27.11 -15.02
CA GLU A 95 4.35 27.53 -15.43
C GLU A 95 5.37 26.42 -15.16
N LEU A 96 5.32 25.82 -13.96
CA LEU A 96 6.16 24.67 -13.62
C LEU A 96 5.94 23.49 -14.58
N ILE A 97 4.68 23.22 -14.94
CA ILE A 97 4.32 22.16 -15.88
C ILE A 97 4.87 22.47 -17.27
N SER A 98 4.72 23.71 -17.74
CA SER A 98 5.23 24.13 -19.05
C SER A 98 6.74 23.93 -19.14
N LEU A 99 7.46 24.35 -18.09
CA LEU A 99 8.90 24.19 -17.98
C LEU A 99 9.31 22.71 -17.92
N PHE A 100 8.63 21.89 -17.10
CA PHE A 100 8.92 20.47 -17.01
C PHE A 100 8.67 19.73 -18.34
N LYS A 101 7.63 20.14 -19.09
CA LYS A 101 7.25 19.55 -20.38
C LYS A 101 8.23 19.79 -21.52
N GLU A 102 9.18 20.73 -21.38
CA GLU A 102 10.28 20.86 -22.36
C GLU A 102 11.09 19.56 -22.49
N THR A 103 11.16 18.79 -21.40
CA THR A 103 11.98 17.56 -21.31
C THR A 103 11.20 16.30 -20.99
N ALA A 104 9.88 16.41 -20.80
CA ALA A 104 9.05 15.29 -20.35
C ALA A 104 7.69 15.28 -21.06
N ASP A 105 7.31 14.13 -21.62
CA ASP A 105 5.93 13.88 -22.02
C ASP A 105 5.16 13.25 -20.86
N VAL A 106 3.93 13.71 -20.62
CA VAL A 106 3.09 13.27 -19.52
C VAL A 106 1.73 12.87 -20.05
N GLN A 107 1.49 11.56 -20.07
CA GLN A 107 0.20 10.97 -20.39
C GLN A 107 -0.47 10.49 -19.10
N THR A 108 -1.64 11.06 -18.78
CA THR A 108 -2.45 10.59 -17.65
C THR A 108 -3.39 9.47 -18.08
N ALA A 109 -3.92 8.71 -17.12
CA ALA A 109 -4.88 7.64 -17.44
C ALA A 109 -6.11 8.16 -18.19
N ASP A 110 -6.55 9.39 -17.88
CA ASP A 110 -7.69 10.04 -18.53
C ASP A 110 -7.39 10.43 -19.99
N MET A 111 -6.13 10.74 -20.31
CA MET A 111 -5.71 11.04 -21.69
C MET A 111 -5.73 9.79 -22.57
N LEU A 112 -5.45 8.62 -22.00
CA LEU A 112 -5.33 7.35 -22.73
C LEU A 112 -6.68 6.69 -23.03
N GLN A 113 -7.77 7.12 -22.38
CA GLN A 113 -9.14 6.61 -22.58
C GLN A 113 -9.24 5.07 -22.66
N LEU A 114 -8.41 4.37 -21.90
CA LEU A 114 -8.37 2.92 -21.94
C LEU A 114 -9.66 2.33 -21.33
N PRO A 115 -10.21 1.24 -21.90
CA PRO A 115 -11.34 0.54 -21.30
C PRO A 115 -10.87 -0.09 -19.99
N VAL A 116 -11.17 0.59 -18.88
CA VAL A 116 -10.88 0.14 -17.52
C VAL A 116 -12.19 -0.20 -16.82
N PRO A 117 -12.21 -1.22 -15.94
CA PRO A 117 -13.40 -1.57 -15.18
C PRO A 117 -13.61 -0.57 -14.05
N GLU A 118 -14.85 -0.48 -13.57
CA GLU A 118 -15.13 0.22 -12.33
C GLU A 118 -14.65 -0.63 -11.15
N ALA A 119 -13.84 -0.02 -10.29
CA ALA A 119 -13.35 -0.64 -9.07
C ALA A 119 -14.10 -0.05 -7.87
N GLU A 120 -14.61 -0.92 -7.02
CA GLU A 120 -15.18 -0.59 -5.72
C GLU A 120 -14.08 -0.73 -4.67
N TYR A 121 -13.82 0.35 -3.93
CA TYR A 121 -12.80 0.38 -2.88
C TYR A 121 -13.46 0.26 -1.51
N VAL A 122 -13.12 -0.79 -0.78
CA VAL A 122 -13.69 -1.10 0.54
C VAL A 122 -12.59 -0.97 1.59
N ASN A 123 -12.72 0.04 2.46
CA ASN A 123 -11.80 0.19 3.59
C ASN A 123 -12.38 -0.46 4.84
N GLU A 124 -11.85 -1.62 5.18
CA GLU A 124 -12.20 -2.33 6.42
C GLU A 124 -11.50 -1.71 7.63
N VAL A 125 -12.28 -1.21 8.59
CA VAL A 125 -11.77 -0.61 9.82
C VAL A 125 -12.07 -1.52 10.99
N LEU A 126 -11.01 -2.09 11.56
CA LEU A 126 -11.08 -2.97 12.72
C LEU A 126 -10.68 -2.24 14.00
N LYS A 127 -11.28 -2.65 15.12
CA LYS A 127 -10.87 -2.18 16.44
C LYS A 127 -9.63 -2.98 16.90
N PRO A 128 -8.66 -2.34 17.57
CA PRO A 128 -7.54 -3.05 18.16
C PRO A 128 -8.03 -4.01 19.27
N SER A 129 -7.39 -5.17 19.39
CA SER A 129 -7.57 -6.02 20.59
C SER A 129 -6.90 -5.38 21.81
N GLU A 130 -7.20 -5.88 23.01
CA GLU A 130 -6.55 -5.39 24.23
C GLU A 130 -5.03 -5.66 24.20
N GLU A 131 -4.61 -6.82 23.69
CA GLU A 131 -3.19 -7.16 23.55
C GLU A 131 -2.47 -6.22 22.56
N GLN A 132 -3.14 -5.82 21.47
CA GLN A 132 -2.59 -4.84 20.54
C GLN A 132 -2.45 -3.46 21.18
N LYS A 133 -3.38 -3.04 22.04
CA LYS A 133 -3.27 -1.78 22.77
C LYS A 133 -2.07 -1.79 23.72
N GLU A 134 -1.86 -2.88 24.45
CA GLU A 134 -0.71 -3.06 25.34
C GLU A 134 0.61 -3.02 24.56
N LEU A 135 0.70 -3.71 23.43
CA LEU A 135 1.88 -3.68 22.56
C LEU A 135 2.15 -2.27 22.03
N VAL A 136 1.12 -1.56 21.58
CA VAL A 136 1.25 -0.16 21.11
C VAL A 136 1.73 0.77 22.22
N ALA A 137 1.24 0.60 23.45
CA ALA A 137 1.74 1.36 24.60
C ALA A 137 3.24 1.09 24.83
N SER A 138 3.68 -0.18 24.78
CA SER A 138 5.10 -0.52 24.92
C SER A 138 6.00 0.08 23.82
N PHE A 139 5.47 0.28 22.61
CA PHE A 139 6.19 0.93 21.52
C PHE A 139 6.36 2.44 21.76
N ALA A 140 5.38 3.08 22.40
CA ALA A 140 5.50 4.49 22.79
C ALA A 140 6.61 4.67 23.82
N ASP A 141 6.68 3.79 24.83
CA ASP A 141 7.74 3.81 25.84
C ASP A 141 9.13 3.62 25.21
N ARG A 142 9.28 2.64 24.31
CA ARG A 142 10.53 2.41 23.55
C ARG A 142 10.93 3.65 22.75
N ALA A 143 9.98 4.32 22.11
CA ALA A 143 10.26 5.51 21.31
C ALA A 143 10.69 6.71 22.16
N GLU A 144 10.13 6.85 23.37
CA GLU A 144 10.61 7.86 24.33
C GLU A 144 12.06 7.61 24.74
N LEU A 145 12.44 6.36 25.05
CA LEU A 145 13.81 5.99 25.38
C LEU A 145 14.79 6.28 24.23
N VAL A 146 14.41 5.94 22.99
CA VAL A 146 15.21 6.22 21.79
C VAL A 146 15.38 7.73 21.59
N ARG A 147 14.31 8.52 21.77
CA ARG A 147 14.37 9.99 21.67
C ARG A 147 15.21 10.62 22.77
N GLY A 148 15.16 10.06 23.98
CA GLY A 148 15.98 10.48 25.11
C GLY A 148 17.47 10.17 24.94
N GLY A 149 17.86 9.41 23.91
CA GLY A 149 19.24 8.97 23.70
C GLY A 149 19.68 7.90 24.70
N SER A 150 18.74 7.28 25.42
CA SER A 150 19.00 6.28 26.46
C SER A 150 19.29 4.88 25.90
N VAL A 151 19.18 4.70 24.58
CA VAL A 151 19.36 3.41 23.88
C VAL A 151 20.27 3.60 22.67
N ASP A 152 21.18 2.66 22.43
CA ASP A 152 21.99 2.65 21.21
C ASP A 152 21.09 2.48 19.97
N PRO A 153 21.12 3.40 18.99
CA PRO A 153 20.37 3.31 17.74
C PRO A 153 20.57 2.02 16.94
N ARG A 154 21.67 1.27 17.17
CA ARG A 154 21.93 -0.04 16.55
C ARG A 154 21.11 -1.16 17.18
N ILE A 155 20.72 -1.01 18.45
CA ILE A 155 19.92 -1.99 19.20
C ILE A 155 18.43 -1.71 18.99
N ASP A 156 18.02 -0.46 19.18
CA ASP A 156 16.65 -0.03 18.95
C ASP A 156 16.60 1.38 18.37
N ASN A 157 15.69 1.60 17.44
CA ASN A 157 15.52 2.88 16.77
C ASN A 157 14.10 3.03 16.24
N MET A 158 13.77 4.24 15.80
CA MET A 158 12.44 4.56 15.30
C MET A 158 11.99 3.68 14.13
N LEU A 159 12.89 3.28 13.23
CA LEU A 159 12.54 2.41 12.10
C LEU A 159 12.15 1.01 12.57
N LYS A 160 12.88 0.46 13.54
CA LYS A 160 12.58 -0.84 14.15
C LYS A 160 11.23 -0.79 14.88
N ILE A 161 11.01 0.24 15.69
CA ILE A 161 9.75 0.44 16.43
C ILE A 161 8.57 0.58 15.47
N THR A 162 8.68 1.40 14.42
CA THR A 162 7.60 1.53 13.43
C THR A 162 7.37 0.23 12.66
N ASN A 163 8.40 -0.55 12.38
CA ASN A 163 8.25 -1.85 11.74
C ASN A 163 7.54 -2.87 12.66
N ASP A 164 7.86 -2.86 13.96
CA ASP A 164 7.16 -3.68 14.96
C ASP A 164 5.69 -3.25 15.09
N GLY A 165 5.40 -1.95 15.09
CA GLY A 165 4.03 -1.43 15.04
C GLY A 165 3.26 -1.89 13.80
N ARG A 166 3.90 -1.88 12.62
CA ARG A 166 3.30 -2.40 11.37
C ARG A 166 3.02 -3.91 11.44
N LYS A 167 3.92 -4.69 12.04
CA LYS A 167 3.70 -6.13 12.28
C LYS A 167 2.52 -6.35 13.23
N CYS A 168 2.47 -5.62 14.35
CA CYS A 168 1.37 -5.67 15.31
C CYS A 168 0.01 -5.39 14.67
N ALA A 169 -0.05 -4.37 13.80
CA ALA A 169 -1.25 -3.98 13.08
C ALA A 169 -1.71 -5.03 12.05
N LEU A 170 -0.76 -5.81 11.50
CA LEU A 170 -1.07 -6.94 10.61
C LEU A 170 -1.55 -8.15 11.41
N ASP A 171 -0.69 -8.65 12.31
CA ASP A 171 -1.00 -9.75 13.23
C ASP A 171 0.01 -9.73 14.40
N GLN A 172 -0.49 -9.74 15.65
CA GLN A 172 0.34 -9.73 16.85
C GLN A 172 1.28 -10.94 16.95
N ARG A 173 0.93 -12.07 16.33
CA ARG A 173 1.74 -13.29 16.28
C ARG A 173 3.06 -13.12 15.51
N LEU A 174 3.19 -12.05 14.72
CA LEU A 174 4.46 -11.68 14.07
C LEU A 174 5.49 -11.08 15.03
N ILE A 175 5.06 -10.69 16.22
CA ILE A 175 5.94 -10.22 17.30
C ILE A 175 6.19 -11.36 18.27
N ASN A 176 5.14 -12.08 18.66
CA ASN A 176 5.21 -13.22 19.56
C ASN A 176 4.21 -14.29 19.13
N ASP A 177 4.72 -15.42 18.65
CA ASP A 177 3.95 -16.55 18.11
C ASP A 177 3.04 -17.23 19.14
N MET A 178 3.32 -17.07 20.44
CA MET A 178 2.52 -17.59 21.54
C MET A 178 1.23 -16.79 21.79
N LEU A 179 1.07 -15.62 21.18
CA LEU A 179 -0.12 -14.79 21.35
C LEU A 179 -1.34 -15.42 20.65
N PRO A 180 -2.56 -15.23 21.20
CA PRO A 180 -3.77 -15.86 20.65
C PRO A 180 -4.13 -15.30 19.27
N ASN A 181 -4.71 -16.14 18.42
CA ASN A 181 -5.37 -15.71 17.19
C ASN A 181 -6.74 -15.10 17.53
N VAL A 182 -6.80 -13.77 17.56
CA VAL A 182 -8.03 -13.03 17.86
C VAL A 182 -9.03 -13.18 16.70
N PRO A 183 -10.29 -13.58 16.95
CA PRO A 183 -11.30 -13.77 15.89
C PRO A 183 -11.50 -12.53 15.00
N GLU A 184 -11.51 -11.33 15.60
CA GLU A 184 -11.68 -10.05 14.91
C GLU A 184 -10.38 -9.47 14.32
N SER A 185 -9.38 -10.32 14.03
CA SER A 185 -8.13 -9.89 13.41
C SER A 185 -8.29 -9.59 11.91
N LYS A 186 -7.37 -8.75 11.41
CA LYS A 186 -7.31 -8.39 9.98
C LYS A 186 -7.15 -9.60 9.06
N VAL A 187 -6.34 -10.57 9.48
CA VAL A 187 -6.12 -11.81 8.74
C VAL A 187 -7.40 -12.64 8.67
N ASN A 188 -8.14 -12.78 9.77
CA ASN A 188 -9.39 -13.53 9.80
C ASN A 188 -10.49 -12.89 8.94
N LEU A 189 -10.60 -11.56 8.97
CA LEU A 189 -11.53 -10.84 8.11
C LEU A 189 -11.17 -11.02 6.63
N CYS A 190 -9.89 -10.90 6.28
CA CYS A 190 -9.42 -11.16 4.91
C CYS A 190 -9.74 -12.58 4.44
N VAL A 191 -9.54 -13.59 5.29
CA VAL A 191 -9.90 -14.99 4.98
C VAL A 191 -11.40 -15.14 4.77
N LYS A 192 -12.23 -14.48 5.59
CA LYS A 192 -13.69 -14.49 5.44
C LYS A 192 -14.10 -13.89 4.09
N ASN A 193 -13.62 -12.70 3.77
CA ASN A 193 -13.94 -12.00 2.53
C ASN A 193 -13.43 -12.79 1.32
N ALA A 194 -12.20 -13.30 1.37
CA ALA A 194 -11.64 -14.12 0.29
C ALA A 194 -12.43 -15.41 0.06
N PHE A 195 -12.93 -16.05 1.13
CA PHE A 195 -13.78 -17.23 1.03
C PHE A 195 -15.15 -16.93 0.40
N GLU A 196 -15.79 -15.83 0.81
CA GLU A 196 -17.08 -15.40 0.25
C GLU A 196 -16.96 -15.11 -1.25
N VAL A 197 -15.96 -14.32 -1.65
CA VAL A 197 -15.65 -14.04 -3.05
C VAL A 197 -15.30 -15.33 -3.82
N TRP A 198 -14.59 -16.26 -3.21
CA TRP A 198 -14.28 -17.56 -3.83
C TRP A 198 -15.55 -18.39 -4.05
N LYS A 199 -16.49 -18.38 -3.11
CA LYS A 199 -17.76 -19.09 -3.25
C LYS A 199 -18.62 -18.48 -4.36
N ASP A 200 -18.79 -17.17 -4.33
CA ASP A 200 -19.68 -16.45 -5.26
C ASP A 200 -19.15 -16.49 -6.70
N SER A 201 -17.83 -16.52 -6.87
CA SER A 201 -17.18 -16.59 -8.17
C SER A 201 -16.89 -18.00 -8.68
N ALA A 202 -17.37 -19.04 -8.00
CA ALA A 202 -17.16 -20.42 -8.42
C ALA A 202 -17.62 -20.70 -9.87
N PRO A 203 -18.77 -20.19 -10.37
CA PRO A 203 -19.18 -20.42 -11.76
C PRO A 203 -18.21 -19.86 -12.80
N ALA A 204 -17.62 -18.68 -12.50
CA ALA A 204 -16.68 -18.01 -13.38
C ALA A 204 -15.21 -18.43 -13.17
N LYS A 205 -14.95 -19.28 -12.16
CA LYS A 205 -13.60 -19.58 -11.65
C LYS A 205 -12.79 -18.31 -11.39
N GLY A 206 -13.42 -17.37 -10.69
CA GLY A 206 -12.80 -16.09 -10.35
C GLY A 206 -11.52 -16.26 -9.55
N THR A 207 -10.56 -15.39 -9.83
CA THR A 207 -9.24 -15.31 -9.21
C THR A 207 -9.16 -14.10 -8.29
N GLN A 208 -8.46 -14.24 -7.18
CA GLN A 208 -8.20 -13.18 -6.22
C GLN A 208 -6.70 -13.07 -5.96
N LEU A 209 -6.22 -11.85 -5.75
CA LEU A 209 -4.86 -11.62 -5.26
C LEU A 209 -4.90 -11.15 -3.81
N ILE A 210 -4.04 -11.71 -2.98
CA ILE A 210 -3.83 -11.26 -1.60
C ILE A 210 -2.40 -10.71 -1.49
N PHE A 211 -2.29 -9.43 -1.20
CA PHE A 211 -1.03 -8.72 -1.00
C PHE A 211 -0.65 -8.69 0.48
N CYS A 212 0.54 -9.21 0.78
CA CYS A 212 1.14 -9.17 2.11
C CYS A 212 2.67 -9.04 2.00
N ASP A 213 3.24 -7.92 2.43
CA ASP A 213 4.66 -7.60 2.32
C ASP A 213 5.48 -7.97 3.57
N LEU A 214 4.89 -7.85 4.76
CA LEU A 214 5.59 -7.95 6.04
C LEU A 214 5.84 -9.38 6.54
N SER A 215 5.09 -10.35 6.03
CA SER A 215 5.09 -11.72 6.54
C SER A 215 5.31 -12.75 5.42
N THR A 216 6.32 -12.53 4.59
CA THR A 216 6.69 -13.50 3.55
C THR A 216 7.15 -14.82 4.18
N PRO A 217 6.83 -15.99 3.59
CA PRO A 217 7.24 -17.28 4.10
C PRO A 217 8.76 -17.37 4.28
N LYS A 218 9.20 -17.92 5.43
CA LYS A 218 10.60 -18.19 5.74
C LYS A 218 10.79 -19.68 6.02
N ALA A 219 11.97 -20.21 5.73
CA ALA A 219 12.31 -21.61 5.96
C ALA A 219 12.63 -21.92 7.45
N ASP A 220 12.45 -20.96 8.36
CA ASP A 220 12.81 -21.05 9.77
C ASP A 220 11.68 -21.61 10.66
N GLY A 221 10.53 -21.95 10.06
CA GLY A 221 9.36 -22.45 10.79
C GLY A 221 8.64 -21.40 11.64
N SER A 222 9.04 -20.12 11.54
CA SER A 222 8.38 -19.04 12.24
C SER A 222 6.98 -18.78 11.69
N PHE A 223 6.11 -18.23 12.55
CA PHE A 223 4.76 -17.85 12.16
C PHE A 223 4.80 -16.91 10.94
N ASN A 224 4.00 -17.25 9.93
CA ASN A 224 3.78 -16.39 8.78
C ASN A 224 2.30 -16.35 8.37
N VAL A 225 1.88 -15.19 7.88
CA VAL A 225 0.48 -14.91 7.52
C VAL A 225 0.06 -15.68 6.27
N TYR A 226 1.00 -16.05 5.40
CA TYR A 226 0.69 -16.78 4.16
C TYR A 226 0.18 -18.19 4.46
N ASP A 227 0.91 -18.92 5.30
CA ASP A 227 0.54 -20.27 5.73
C ASP A 227 -0.73 -20.22 6.57
N ASP A 228 -0.86 -19.26 7.49
CA ASP A 228 -2.06 -19.06 8.32
C ASP A 228 -3.32 -18.79 7.47
N ILE A 229 -3.22 -17.96 6.42
CA ILE A 229 -4.33 -17.74 5.47
C ILE A 229 -4.65 -19.03 4.71
N ARG A 230 -3.64 -19.72 4.18
CA ARG A 230 -3.84 -20.96 3.42
C ARG A 230 -4.52 -22.03 4.28
N GLU A 231 -4.05 -22.26 5.50
CA GLU A 231 -4.63 -23.25 6.42
C GLU A 231 -6.07 -22.91 6.80
N LYS A 232 -6.37 -21.64 7.08
CA LYS A 232 -7.73 -21.21 7.39
C LYS A 232 -8.68 -21.33 6.18
N LEU A 233 -8.19 -21.08 4.97
CA LEU A 233 -8.98 -21.28 3.75
C LEU A 233 -9.23 -22.77 3.46
N ILE A 234 -8.22 -23.63 3.66
CA ILE A 234 -8.36 -25.09 3.54
C ILE A 234 -9.36 -25.61 4.57
N ALA A 235 -9.29 -25.14 5.82
CA ALA A 235 -10.25 -25.51 6.87
C ALA A 235 -11.69 -25.09 6.54
N LYS A 236 -11.87 -24.05 5.72
CA LYS A 236 -13.18 -23.62 5.19
C LYS A 236 -13.63 -24.39 3.94
N GLY A 237 -12.80 -25.28 3.40
CA GLY A 237 -13.11 -26.15 2.26
C GLY A 237 -12.54 -25.69 0.92
N VAL A 238 -11.65 -24.70 0.88
CA VAL A 238 -10.96 -24.31 -0.36
C VAL A 238 -9.89 -25.36 -0.69
N PRO A 239 -9.84 -25.92 -1.91
CA PRO A 239 -8.81 -26.87 -2.29
C PRO A 239 -7.41 -26.26 -2.22
N ARG A 240 -6.44 -27.03 -1.73
CA ARG A 240 -5.06 -26.55 -1.52
C ARG A 240 -4.40 -26.14 -2.83
N GLU A 241 -4.70 -26.85 -3.91
CA GLU A 241 -4.21 -26.62 -5.26
C GLU A 241 -4.66 -25.27 -5.86
N GLU A 242 -5.74 -24.69 -5.36
CA GLU A 242 -6.24 -23.39 -5.82
C GLU A 242 -5.55 -22.21 -5.14
N ILE A 243 -4.78 -22.47 -4.07
CA ILE A 243 -4.08 -21.47 -3.25
C ILE A 243 -2.58 -21.60 -3.50
N VAL A 244 -1.98 -20.61 -4.18
CA VAL A 244 -0.55 -20.64 -4.53
C VAL A 244 0.16 -19.38 -4.07
N PHE A 245 1.42 -19.53 -3.69
CA PHE A 245 2.30 -18.43 -3.31
C PHE A 245 3.22 -18.06 -4.47
N ILE A 246 3.34 -16.77 -4.78
CA ILE A 246 4.29 -16.31 -5.81
C ILE A 246 5.75 -16.64 -5.45
N HIS A 247 6.03 -16.84 -4.15
CA HIS A 247 7.37 -17.12 -3.64
C HIS A 247 7.86 -18.54 -3.98
N GLU A 248 6.96 -19.45 -4.35
CA GLU A 248 7.30 -20.80 -4.80
C GLU A 248 7.84 -20.80 -6.24
N ALA A 249 7.49 -19.76 -7.03
CA ALA A 249 7.96 -19.57 -8.40
C ALA A 249 9.18 -18.62 -8.43
N ASN A 250 10.39 -19.20 -8.42
CA ASN A 250 11.63 -18.42 -8.34
C ASN A 250 12.23 -18.09 -9.72
N THR A 251 11.87 -18.83 -10.75
CA THR A 251 12.33 -18.59 -12.13
C THR A 251 11.25 -17.91 -12.97
N GLU A 252 11.65 -17.18 -14.01
CA GLU A 252 10.70 -16.55 -14.94
C GLU A 252 9.81 -17.58 -15.64
N THR A 253 10.34 -18.77 -15.96
CA THR A 253 9.58 -19.88 -16.53
C THR A 253 8.48 -20.35 -15.56
N GLN A 254 8.82 -20.58 -14.29
CA GLN A 254 7.84 -20.99 -13.28
C GLN A 254 6.78 -19.91 -13.02
N LYS A 255 7.16 -18.62 -13.05
CA LYS A 255 6.21 -17.52 -12.92
C LYS A 255 5.25 -17.47 -14.11
N ALA A 256 5.76 -17.65 -15.33
CA ALA A 256 4.94 -17.68 -16.53
C ALA A 256 3.93 -18.86 -16.51
N GLU A 257 4.37 -20.04 -16.07
CA GLU A 257 3.49 -21.20 -15.85
C GLU A 257 2.43 -20.92 -14.78
N LEU A 258 2.83 -20.32 -13.66
CA LEU A 258 1.90 -19.94 -12.60
C LEU A 258 0.85 -18.95 -13.10
N PHE A 259 1.25 -17.92 -13.85
CA PHE A 259 0.32 -16.96 -14.43
C PHE A 259 -0.58 -17.58 -15.49
N ALA A 260 -0.12 -18.60 -16.23
CA ALA A 260 -0.97 -19.39 -17.11
C ALA A 260 -2.03 -20.18 -16.31
N LYS A 261 -1.64 -20.82 -15.20
CA LYS A 261 -2.57 -21.53 -14.31
C LYS A 261 -3.62 -20.59 -13.72
N VAL A 262 -3.22 -19.39 -13.31
CA VAL A 262 -4.12 -18.35 -12.80
C VAL A 262 -5.13 -17.93 -13.89
N ARG A 263 -4.67 -17.60 -15.11
CA ARG A 263 -5.57 -17.23 -16.22
C ARG A 263 -6.54 -18.34 -16.62
N SER A 264 -6.11 -19.59 -16.50
CA SER A 264 -6.98 -20.76 -16.76
C SER A 264 -7.99 -21.04 -15.64
N GLY A 265 -7.86 -20.39 -14.48
CA GLY A 265 -8.72 -20.59 -13.30
C GLY A 265 -8.40 -21.85 -12.51
N GLN A 266 -7.21 -22.45 -12.71
CA GLN A 266 -6.71 -23.54 -11.85
C GLN A 266 -6.23 -23.01 -10.50
N VAL A 267 -5.64 -21.81 -10.48
CA VAL A 267 -5.28 -21.10 -9.26
C VAL A 267 -6.26 -19.95 -9.09
N ARG A 268 -6.99 -19.95 -7.98
CA ARG A 268 -8.04 -18.96 -7.70
C ARG A 268 -7.66 -17.99 -6.60
N ILE A 269 -6.65 -18.31 -5.78
CA ILE A 269 -6.12 -17.42 -4.77
C ILE A 269 -4.60 -17.40 -4.92
N LEU A 270 -4.06 -16.25 -5.32
CA LEU A 270 -2.62 -16.02 -5.44
C LEU A 270 -2.16 -15.05 -4.37
N ILE A 271 -1.28 -15.50 -3.48
CA ILE A 271 -0.73 -14.69 -2.39
C ILE A 271 0.68 -14.25 -2.73
N GLY A 272 1.00 -12.98 -2.51
CA GLY A 272 2.34 -12.48 -2.77
C GLY A 272 2.62 -11.08 -2.26
N SER A 273 3.88 -10.71 -2.31
CA SER A 273 4.33 -9.39 -1.92
C SER A 273 4.24 -8.44 -3.11
N THR A 274 3.97 -7.17 -2.84
CA THR A 274 3.99 -6.04 -3.76
C THR A 274 5.20 -6.07 -4.71
N PRO A 275 6.45 -6.33 -4.25
CA PRO A 275 7.60 -6.37 -5.15
C PRO A 275 7.57 -7.54 -6.13
N LYS A 276 7.06 -8.71 -5.72
CA LYS A 276 7.00 -9.91 -6.58
C LYS A 276 5.79 -9.95 -7.50
N LEU A 277 4.65 -9.39 -7.08
CA LEU A 277 3.39 -9.41 -7.84
C LEU A 277 3.08 -8.09 -8.57
N GLY A 278 3.66 -6.95 -8.17
CA GLY A 278 3.17 -5.63 -8.58
C GLY A 278 3.54 -5.15 -9.99
N ALA A 279 4.53 -5.77 -10.65
CA ALA A 279 5.02 -5.33 -11.96
C ALA A 279 5.12 -6.49 -12.96
N GLY A 280 4.46 -6.34 -14.12
CA GLY A 280 4.57 -7.30 -15.23
C GLY A 280 3.69 -8.55 -15.12
N THR A 281 2.85 -8.64 -14.10
CA THR A 281 1.95 -9.79 -13.86
C THR A 281 0.70 -9.70 -14.74
N ASN A 282 0.60 -10.56 -15.75
CA ASN A 282 -0.57 -10.65 -16.65
C ASN A 282 -1.55 -11.73 -16.16
N VAL A 283 -2.42 -11.38 -15.21
CA VAL A 283 -3.43 -12.28 -14.62
C VAL A 283 -4.82 -11.64 -14.57
N GLN A 284 -5.09 -10.67 -15.45
CA GLN A 284 -6.31 -9.87 -15.39
C GLN A 284 -7.57 -10.64 -15.82
N ASP A 285 -7.46 -11.66 -16.67
CA ASP A 285 -8.60 -12.29 -17.37
C ASP A 285 -9.73 -12.80 -16.45
N ARG A 286 -9.39 -13.30 -15.25
CA ARG A 286 -10.34 -13.84 -14.27
C ARG A 286 -10.27 -13.15 -12.92
N LEU A 287 -9.54 -12.04 -12.83
CA LEU A 287 -9.35 -11.35 -11.57
C LEU A 287 -10.67 -10.69 -11.14
N ILE A 288 -11.06 -10.82 -9.89
CA ILE A 288 -12.33 -10.26 -9.38
C ILE A 288 -12.17 -9.49 -8.08
N ALA A 289 -11.13 -9.78 -7.30
CA ALA A 289 -10.86 -9.09 -6.06
C ALA A 289 -9.37 -8.97 -5.78
N LEU A 290 -9.01 -7.88 -5.12
CA LEU A 290 -7.68 -7.62 -4.58
C LEU A 290 -7.82 -7.39 -3.08
N HIS A 291 -7.01 -8.05 -2.28
CA HIS A 291 -7.00 -7.88 -0.83
C HIS A 291 -5.64 -7.34 -0.39
N HIS A 292 -5.62 -6.18 0.24
CA HIS A 292 -4.39 -5.56 0.75
C HIS A 292 -4.29 -5.67 2.28
N LEU A 293 -3.50 -6.62 2.76
CA LEU A 293 -3.33 -6.86 4.20
C LEU A 293 -2.39 -5.87 4.86
N ASP A 294 -1.40 -5.37 4.13
CA ASP A 294 -0.51 -4.33 4.60
C ASP A 294 -0.25 -3.30 3.50
N CYS A 295 0.06 -2.08 3.92
CA CYS A 295 0.38 -0.99 3.00
C CYS A 295 1.91 -0.86 2.92
N PRO A 296 2.51 -0.85 1.72
CA PRO A 296 3.93 -0.59 1.57
C PRO A 296 4.28 0.83 2.04
N TRP A 297 5.54 1.05 2.39
CA TRP A 297 6.04 2.37 2.81
C TRP A 297 5.81 3.47 1.77
N LYS A 298 5.80 3.09 0.48
CA LYS A 298 5.65 4.04 -0.62
C LYS A 298 4.23 3.94 -1.20
N PRO A 299 3.44 5.04 -1.12
CA PRO A 299 2.12 5.09 -1.76
C PRO A 299 2.15 4.81 -3.27
N SER A 300 3.29 5.05 -3.93
CA SER A 300 3.51 4.76 -5.34
C SER A 300 3.28 3.30 -5.71
N ASP A 301 3.53 2.39 -4.77
CA ASP A 301 3.56 0.95 -5.00
C ASP A 301 2.14 0.38 -5.00
N VAL A 302 1.28 0.86 -4.11
CA VAL A 302 -0.18 0.61 -4.14
C VAL A 302 -0.75 1.07 -5.49
N GLY A 303 -0.46 2.31 -5.90
CA GLY A 303 -0.94 2.82 -7.19
C GLY A 303 -0.32 2.14 -8.42
N ARG A 304 0.77 1.38 -8.28
CA ARG A 304 1.32 0.56 -9.37
C ARG A 304 0.50 -0.72 -9.54
N ILE A 305 0.21 -1.41 -8.44
CA ILE A 305 -0.66 -2.59 -8.42
C ILE A 305 -2.02 -2.27 -9.06
N LEU A 306 -2.68 -1.21 -8.59
CA LEU A 306 -3.99 -0.79 -9.09
C LEU A 306 -3.99 -0.45 -10.59
N ARG A 307 -2.85 -0.04 -11.16
CA ARG A 307 -2.72 0.22 -12.61
C ARG A 307 -2.41 -1.06 -13.39
N THR A 308 -1.55 -1.92 -12.86
CA THR A 308 -1.18 -3.20 -13.49
C THR A 308 -2.41 -4.11 -13.64
N PHE A 309 -3.32 -4.11 -12.66
CA PHE A 309 -4.44 -5.03 -12.62
C PHE A 309 -5.78 -4.45 -13.10
N LYS A 310 -5.78 -3.31 -13.82
CA LYS A 310 -7.00 -2.80 -14.46
C LYS A 310 -7.44 -3.77 -15.56
N ILE A 311 -8.58 -4.43 -15.37
CA ILE A 311 -9.05 -5.54 -16.20
C ILE A 311 -9.59 -5.05 -17.55
N LYS A 312 -9.42 -5.85 -18.61
CA LYS A 312 -10.06 -5.59 -19.91
C LYS A 312 -11.54 -5.99 -19.88
N LYS A 313 -12.41 -5.12 -20.39
CA LYS A 313 -13.87 -5.29 -20.50
C LYS A 313 -14.32 -6.33 -21.56
N ASN A 314 -13.55 -7.40 -21.80
CA ASN A 314 -13.85 -8.41 -22.83
C ASN A 314 -14.03 -9.81 -22.26
N VAL A 315 -14.72 -9.94 -21.13
CA VAL A 315 -15.33 -11.20 -20.74
C VAL A 315 -16.81 -10.91 -20.53
N GLU A 316 -17.64 -11.36 -21.46
CA GLU A 316 -19.07 -11.51 -21.24
C GLU A 316 -19.25 -12.51 -20.09
N VAL A 317 -19.29 -12.00 -18.86
CA VAL A 317 -19.80 -12.74 -17.71
C VAL A 317 -20.92 -11.89 -17.13
N THR A 318 -22.10 -12.48 -17.22
CA THR A 318 -23.37 -12.09 -16.65
C THR A 318 -23.23 -11.48 -15.24
N ASP A 319 -23.84 -10.31 -15.10
CA ASP A 319 -24.14 -9.53 -13.90
C ASP A 319 -22.99 -9.08 -12.96
N ASN A 320 -22.90 -7.75 -12.87
CA ASN A 320 -22.32 -6.93 -11.81
C ASN A 320 -20.83 -6.57 -11.80
N GLY A 321 -20.10 -6.69 -12.92
CA GLY A 321 -19.02 -5.79 -13.41
C GLY A 321 -18.07 -5.01 -12.48
N LYS A 322 -17.97 -5.32 -11.19
CA LYS A 322 -17.30 -4.55 -10.15
C LYS A 322 -16.20 -5.40 -9.53
N ILE A 323 -15.03 -4.80 -9.39
CA ILE A 323 -13.89 -5.40 -8.67
C ILE A 323 -13.89 -4.84 -7.25
N ILE A 324 -13.83 -5.71 -6.25
CA ILE A 324 -13.70 -5.30 -4.84
C ILE A 324 -12.19 -5.20 -4.52
N ILE A 325 -11.75 -4.04 -4.04
CA ILE A 325 -10.36 -3.72 -3.67
C ILE A 325 -10.30 -3.26 -2.22
#